data_AF-A0A841Z2S6-F1
#
_entry.id   AF-A0A841Z2S6-F1
#
_cell.length_a   1.000
_cell.length_b   1.000
_cell.length_c   1.000
_cell.angle_alpha   90.00
_cell.angle_beta   90.00
_cell.angle_gamma   90.00
#
_symmetry.space_group_name_H-M   'P 1'
#
loop_
_entity.id
_entity.type
_entity.pdbx_description
1 polymer ?
#
loop_
_entity_poly.entity_id
_entity_poly.type
_entity_poly.pdbx_seq_one_letter_code
_entity_poly.pdbx_strand_id
1 'polypeptide(L)'
;MSKIQSNIGSVNKIATSMGHVGDRVRQASSKPIQKASRTTVRVNQEAAHSADQMKNMVTQFGQSFQNDIAHIRSVAREFERVDQEVGRNFSNLQGLGK
;
A
#
# COMPACT_ATOMS: atom_id res chain seq x y z
N MET A 1 -28.70 13.36 16.95
CA MET A 1 -28.25 11.96 16.94
C MET A 1 -26.98 11.88 16.11
N SER A 2 -25.88 11.35 16.67
CA SER A 2 -24.64 11.14 15.93
C SER A 2 -24.82 10.00 14.93
N LYS A 3 -24.61 10.25 13.63
CA LYS A 3 -24.60 9.21 12.60
C LYS A 3 -23.17 8.66 12.53
N ILE A 4 -23.02 7.34 12.58
CA ILE A 4 -21.70 6.72 12.37
C ILE A 4 -21.25 7.05 10.94
N GLN A 5 -20.12 7.74 10.81
CA GLN A 5 -19.60 8.22 9.53
C GLN A 5 -18.48 7.30 9.04
N SER A 6 -18.73 6.58 7.96
CA SER A 6 -17.71 5.74 7.31
C SER A 6 -16.59 6.59 6.71
N ASN A 7 -15.35 6.23 7.01
CA ASN A 7 -14.13 6.83 6.45
C ASN A 7 -13.48 5.97 5.36
N ILE A 8 -14.18 4.94 4.87
CA ILE A 8 -13.61 3.98 3.90
C ILE A 8 -13.11 4.66 2.61
N GLY A 9 -13.78 5.73 2.18
CA GLY A 9 -13.37 6.52 1.02
C GLY A 9 -12.00 7.17 1.20
N SER A 10 -11.70 7.68 2.40
CA SER A 10 -10.40 8.27 2.73
C SER A 10 -9.31 7.21 2.79
N VAL A 11 -9.59 6.05 3.40
CA VAL A 11 -8.64 4.93 3.45
C VAL A 11 -8.31 4.42 2.05
N ASN A 12 -9.31 4.27 1.18
CA ASN A 12 -9.09 3.84 -0.20
C ASN A 12 -8.22 4.83 -0.98
N LYS A 13 -8.40 6.14 -0.79
CA LYS A 13 -7.53 7.15 -1.42
C LYS A 13 -6.07 7.02 -0.95
N ILE A 14 -5.85 6.86 0.35
CA ILE A 14 -4.50 6.67 0.92
C ILE A 14 -3.88 5.38 0.38
N ALA A 15 -4.60 4.26 0.44
CA ALA A 15 -4.16 2.96 -0.06
C ALA A 15 -3.78 3.00 -1.56
N THR A 16 -4.55 3.72 -2.37
CA THR A 16 -4.25 3.92 -3.79
C THR A 16 -3.00 4.78 -4.00
N SER A 17 -2.86 5.88 -3.25
CA SER A 17 -1.64 6.71 -3.28
C SER A 17 -0.40 5.91 -2.91
N MET A 18 -0.48 5.09 -1.85
CA MET A 18 0.57 4.17 -1.45
C MET A 18 0.90 3.18 -2.58
N GLY A 19 -0.12 2.61 -3.24
CA GLY A 19 0.09 1.73 -4.40
C GLY A 19 0.93 2.40 -5.49
N HIS A 20 0.62 3.64 -5.86
CA HIS A 20 1.39 4.40 -6.84
C HIS A 20 2.83 4.66 -6.42
N VAL A 21 3.09 4.89 -5.12
CA VAL A 21 4.45 5.02 -4.60
C VAL A 21 5.21 3.71 -4.78
N GLY A 22 4.60 2.58 -4.43
CA GLY A 22 5.20 1.25 -4.61
C GLY A 22 5.58 0.97 -6.07
N ASP A 23 4.66 1.30 -7.00
CA ASP A 23 4.91 1.14 -8.44
C ASP A 23 6.06 2.01 -8.94
N ARG A 24 6.15 3.26 -8.48
CA ARG A 24 7.26 4.18 -8.83
C ARG A 24 8.60 3.69 -8.32
N VAL A 25 8.67 3.20 -7.08
CA VAL A 25 9.90 2.63 -6.50
C VAL A 25 10.35 1.41 -7.30
N ARG A 26 9.42 0.50 -7.64
CA ARG A 26 9.72 -0.66 -8.49
C ARG A 26 10.23 -0.23 -9.86
N GLN A 27 9.55 0.70 -10.52
CA GLN A 27 9.97 1.20 -11.84
C GLN A 27 11.37 1.83 -11.79
N ALA A 28 11.67 2.66 -10.79
CA ALA A 28 12.99 3.26 -10.63
C ALA A 28 14.08 2.21 -10.44
N SER A 29 13.83 1.18 -9.62
CA SER A 29 14.79 0.09 -9.36
C SER A 29 15.03 -0.84 -10.55
N SER A 30 14.10 -0.91 -11.51
CA SER A 30 14.25 -1.72 -12.72
C SER A 30 15.12 -1.07 -13.81
N LYS A 31 15.51 0.19 -13.64
CA LYS A 31 16.32 0.90 -14.64
C LYS A 31 17.74 0.34 -14.66
N PRO A 32 18.30 0.04 -15.84
CA PRO A 32 19.66 -0.45 -15.94
C PRO A 32 20.66 0.63 -15.53
N ILE A 33 21.75 0.22 -14.88
CA ILE A 33 22.89 1.13 -14.64
C ILE A 33 23.57 1.41 -15.97
N GLN A 34 23.67 2.70 -16.32
CA GLN A 34 24.48 3.14 -17.44
C GLN A 34 25.96 2.94 -17.08
N LYS A 35 26.64 2.08 -17.85
CA LYS A 35 28.08 1.86 -17.69
C LYS A 35 28.83 3.08 -18.22
N ALA A 36 29.78 3.61 -17.47
CA ALA A 36 30.69 4.61 -18.00
C ALA A 36 31.75 3.93 -18.88
N SER A 37 32.05 4.53 -20.04
CA SER A 37 32.98 3.98 -21.04
C SER A 37 34.45 3.98 -20.60
N ARG A 38 34.78 4.60 -19.45
CA ARG A 38 36.15 4.80 -18.94
C ARG A 38 36.41 4.26 -17.54
N THR A 39 35.41 3.70 -16.86
CA THR A 39 35.63 2.97 -15.59
C THR A 39 36.25 1.60 -15.88
N THR A 40 37.17 1.15 -15.03
CA THR A 40 37.77 -0.17 -15.14
C THR A 40 36.69 -1.26 -15.10
N VAL A 41 36.93 -2.39 -15.78
CA VAL A 41 35.99 -3.51 -15.90
C VAL A 41 35.42 -3.93 -14.52
N ARG A 42 36.24 -3.88 -13.47
CA ARG A 42 35.86 -4.21 -12.10
C ARG A 42 34.79 -3.27 -11.52
N VAL A 43 34.96 -1.95 -11.65
CA VAL A 43 34.00 -0.97 -11.09
C VAL A 43 32.63 -1.10 -11.76
N ASN A 44 32.59 -1.40 -13.06
CA ASN A 44 31.34 -1.66 -13.78
C ASN A 44 30.64 -2.95 -13.29
N GLN A 45 31.41 -3.99 -12.93
CA GLN A 45 30.88 -5.22 -12.36
C GLN A 45 30.34 -5.02 -10.94
N GLU A 46 31.07 -4.30 -10.09
CA GLU A 46 30.64 -3.94 -8.72
C GLU A 46 29.35 -3.12 -8.74
N ALA A 47 29.25 -2.15 -9.66
CA ALA A 47 28.04 -1.34 -9.85
C ALA A 47 26.86 -2.23 -10.28
N ALA A 48 27.04 -3.09 -11.27
CA ALA A 48 25.99 -4.00 -11.74
C ALA A 48 25.50 -4.94 -10.62
N HIS A 49 26.42 -5.52 -9.85
CA HIS A 49 26.10 -6.37 -8.72
C HIS A 49 25.26 -5.62 -7.65
N SER A 50 25.65 -4.38 -7.33
CA SER A 50 24.91 -3.53 -6.39
C SER A 50 23.51 -3.19 -6.90
N ALA A 51 23.35 -2.96 -8.21
CA ALA A 51 22.03 -2.77 -8.83
C ALA A 51 21.13 -3.99 -8.68
N ASP A 52 21.68 -5.19 -8.93
CA ASP A 52 20.91 -6.43 -8.81
C ASP A 52 20.49 -6.70 -7.37
N GLN A 53 21.37 -6.45 -6.40
CA GLN A 53 21.02 -6.50 -4.98
C GLN A 53 19.91 -5.51 -4.62
N MET A 54 20.01 -4.26 -5.09
CA MET A 54 18.97 -3.25 -4.87
C MET A 54 17.63 -3.68 -5.49
N LYS A 55 17.64 -4.22 -6.71
CA LYS A 55 16.44 -4.71 -7.39
C LYS A 55 15.76 -5.82 -6.59
N ASN A 56 16.53 -6.74 -6.02
CA ASN A 56 16.00 -7.80 -5.16
C ASN A 56 15.37 -7.24 -3.88
N MET A 57 16.04 -6.30 -3.22
CA MET A 57 15.49 -5.63 -2.03
C MET A 57 14.21 -4.88 -2.34
N VAL A 58 14.18 -4.10 -3.42
CA VAL A 58 12.99 -3.35 -3.84
C VAL A 58 11.83 -4.28 -4.21
N THR A 59 12.13 -5.45 -4.80
CA THR A 59 11.11 -6.46 -5.11
C THR A 59 10.46 -6.97 -3.83
N GLN A 60 11.26 -7.37 -2.84
CA GLN A 60 10.75 -7.84 -1.54
C GLN A 60 9.99 -6.75 -0.79
N PHE A 61 10.56 -5.54 -0.72
CA PHE A 61 9.90 -4.37 -0.14
C PHE A 61 8.56 -4.10 -0.81
N GLY A 62 8.52 -4.09 -2.15
CA GLY A 62 7.30 -3.83 -2.91
C GLY A 62 6.22 -4.88 -2.67
N GLN A 63 6.59 -6.14 -2.46
CA GLN A 63 5.63 -7.20 -2.13
C GLN A 63 5.05 -7.02 -0.72
N SER A 64 5.89 -6.79 0.29
CA SER A 64 5.43 -6.51 1.66
C SER A 64 4.56 -5.26 1.72
N PHE A 65 4.97 -4.19 1.03
CA PHE A 65 4.22 -2.94 0.99
C PHE A 65 2.83 -3.10 0.35
N GLN A 66 2.71 -3.92 -0.70
CA GLN A 66 1.41 -4.24 -1.30
C GLN A 66 0.52 -5.07 -0.36
N ASN A 67 1.10 -6.01 0.39
CA ASN A 67 0.37 -6.77 1.39
C ASN A 67 -0.18 -5.85 2.50
N ASP A 68 0.60 -4.88 2.96
CA ASP A 68 0.17 -3.90 3.96
C ASP A 68 -0.97 -3.02 3.44
N ILE A 69 -0.90 -2.57 2.19
CA ILE A 69 -1.99 -1.82 1.54
C ILE A 69 -3.28 -2.66 1.48
N ALA A 70 -3.16 -3.95 1.13
CA ALA A 70 -4.31 -4.85 1.11
C ALA A 70 -4.89 -5.06 2.51
N HIS A 71 -4.05 -5.18 3.53
CA HIS A 71 -4.46 -5.30 4.92
C HIS A 71 -5.21 -4.06 5.41
N ILE A 72 -4.68 -2.85 5.13
CA ILE A 72 -5.35 -1.57 5.44
C ILE A 72 -6.76 -1.52 4.85
N ARG A 73 -6.91 -1.90 3.57
CA ARG A 73 -8.23 -1.96 2.92
C ARG A 73 -9.16 -2.98 3.57
N SER A 74 -8.62 -4.12 4.01
CA SER A 74 -9.39 -5.15 4.72
C SER A 74 -9.93 -4.64 6.05
N VAL A 75 -9.07 -4.02 6.86
CA VAL A 75 -9.46 -3.45 8.15
C VAL A 75 -10.52 -2.36 7.98
N ALA A 76 -10.39 -1.50 6.97
CA ALA A 76 -11.38 -0.48 6.68
C ALA A 76 -12.76 -1.04 6.32
N ARG A 77 -12.81 -2.14 5.56
CA ARG A 77 -14.06 -2.85 5.26
C ARG A 77 -14.68 -3.45 6.51
N GLU A 78 -13.86 -3.97 7.42
CA GLU A 78 -14.33 -4.55 8.67
C GLU A 78 -14.93 -3.49 9.60
N PHE A 79 -14.30 -2.31 9.70
CA PHE A 79 -14.88 -1.16 10.39
C PHE A 79 -16.24 -0.78 9.79
N GLU A 80 -16.35 -0.70 8.47
CA GLU A 80 -17.62 -0.36 7.82
C GLU A 80 -18.71 -1.41 8.08
N ARG A 81 -18.36 -2.70 8.12
CA ARG A 81 -19.30 -3.77 8.49
C ARG A 81 -19.81 -3.59 9.92
N VAL A 82 -18.90 -3.35 10.87
CA VAL A 82 -19.23 -3.14 12.28
C VAL A 82 -20.09 -1.89 12.46
N ASP A 83 -19.75 -0.79 11.80
CA ASP A 83 -20.51 0.47 11.81
C ASP A 83 -21.96 0.26 11.33
N GLN A 84 -22.15 -0.55 10.28
CA GLN A 84 -23.48 -0.90 9.78
C GLN A 84 -24.28 -1.80 10.74
N GLU A 85 -23.63 -2.73 11.44
CA GLU A 85 -24.28 -3.57 12.46
C GLU A 85 -24.71 -2.75 13.67
N VAL A 86 -23.82 -1.91 14.18
CA VAL A 86 -24.11 -0.99 15.29
C VAL A 86 -25.24 -0.04 14.90
N GLY A 87 -25.20 0.55 13.70
CA GLY A 87 -26.25 1.41 13.18
C GLY A 87 -27.62 0.72 13.12
N ARG A 88 -27.68 -0.51 12.61
CA ARG A 88 -28.93 -1.31 12.56
C ARG A 88 -29.48 -1.58 13.96
N ASN A 89 -28.63 -1.97 14.91
CA ASN A 89 -29.05 -2.24 16.29
C ASN A 89 -29.62 -0.99 16.97
N PHE A 90 -28.98 0.17 16.79
CA PHE A 90 -29.51 1.44 17.32
C PHE A 90 -30.86 1.82 16.71
N SER A 91 -31.05 1.63 15.39
CA SER A 91 -32.34 1.89 14.74
C SER A 91 -33.45 0.97 15.26
N ASN A 92 -33.16 -0.31 15.47
CA ASN A 92 -34.13 -1.27 16.00
C ASN A 92 -34.56 -0.94 17.43
N LEU A 93 -33.63 -0.53 18.29
CA LEU A 93 -33.92 -0.12 19.67
C LEU A 93 -34.80 1.14 19.73
N GLN A 94 -34.61 2.10 18.83
CA GLN A 94 -35.47 3.28 18.76
C GLN A 94 -36.87 2.98 18.21
N GLY A 95 -37.02 1.95 17.38
CA GLY A 95 -38.31 1.51 16.85
C GLY A 95 -39.18 0.77 17.88
N LEU A 96 -38.57 0.12 18.88
CA LEU A 96 -39.28 -0.61 19.95
C LEU A 96 -39.81 0.32 21.06
N GLY A 97 -39.39 1.58 21.09
CA GLY A 97 -39.83 2.59 22.06
C GLY A 97 -40.98 3.49 21.57
N LYS A 98 -41.64 3.14 20.47
CA LYS A 98 -42.80 3.85 19.91
C LYS A 98 -44.04 2.97 19.91
#